data_AF-A0A355YGK1-F1
#
_entry.id   AF-A0A355YGK1-F1
#
_cell.length_a   1.000
_cell.length_b   1.000
_cell.length_c   1.000
_cell.angle_alpha   90.00
_cell.angle_beta   90.00
_cell.angle_gamma   90.00
#
_symmetry.space_group_name_H-M   'P 1'
#
loop_
_entity.id
_entity.type
_entity.pdbx_description
1 polymer ?
#
loop_
_entity_poly.entity_id
_entity_poly.type
_entity_poly.pdbx_seq_one_letter_code
_entity_poly.pdbx_strand_id
1 'polypeptide(L)'
;MTRKAAAPIATAFSIVLPPEARPGIRAVGPYLPGREYTVGFAEAARLVQAKGFRFATDADAQRHRAAMATLNAAAQPGTDSPANSDGQGGGTSTGTAQE
;
A
#
# COMPACT_ATOMS: atom_id res chain seq x y z
N MET A 1 -13.95 8.84 -24.66
CA MET A 1 -13.05 8.59 -23.50
C MET A 1 -13.90 8.52 -22.25
N THR A 2 -14.36 7.33 -21.88
CA THR A 2 -15.23 7.15 -20.70
C THR A 2 -14.35 7.09 -19.46
N ARG A 3 -14.37 8.14 -18.63
CA ARG A 3 -13.73 8.12 -17.31
C ARG A 3 -14.43 7.03 -16.48
N LYS A 4 -13.75 5.90 -16.25
CA LYS A 4 -14.20 4.86 -15.31
C LYS A 4 -14.27 5.53 -13.93
N ALA A 5 -15.48 5.75 -13.43
CA ALA A 5 -15.68 6.28 -12.09
C ALA A 5 -15.06 5.30 -11.08
N ALA A 6 -14.12 5.79 -10.27
CA ALA A 6 -13.57 5.01 -9.17
C ALA A 6 -14.71 4.71 -8.19
N ALA A 7 -14.86 3.44 -7.82
CA ALA A 7 -15.88 3.03 -6.85
C ALA A 7 -15.63 3.77 -5.51
N PRO A 8 -16.71 4.17 -4.80
CA PRO A 8 -16.56 4.84 -3.51
C PRO A 8 -15.78 3.93 -2.56
N ILE A 9 -14.63 4.42 -2.10
CA ILE A 9 -13.79 3.73 -1.13
C ILE A 9 -14.55 3.70 0.19
N ALA A 10 -14.82 2.51 0.73
CA ALA A 10 -15.43 2.38 2.05
C ALA A 10 -14.60 3.18 3.07
N THR A 11 -15.25 4.07 3.82
CA THR A 11 -14.56 5.02 4.69
C THR A 11 -14.21 4.45 6.06
N ALA A 12 -14.80 3.31 6.42
CA ALA A 12 -14.67 2.70 7.74
C ALA A 12 -14.52 1.17 7.64
N PHE A 13 -13.64 0.62 8.46
CA PHE A 13 -13.30 -0.80 8.55
C PHE A 13 -13.27 -1.25 10.00
N SER A 14 -13.83 -2.42 10.27
CA SER A 14 -13.69 -3.06 11.57
C SER A 14 -12.39 -3.86 11.66
N ILE A 15 -11.60 -3.58 12.69
CA ILE A 15 -10.34 -4.27 12.99
C ILE A 15 -10.35 -4.79 14.42
N VAL A 16 -9.59 -5.87 14.66
CA VAL A 16 -9.38 -6.46 15.97
C VAL A 16 -7.91 -6.78 16.15
N LEU A 17 -7.38 -6.44 17.34
CA LEU A 17 -6.08 -6.93 17.76
C LEU A 17 -6.28 -8.31 18.40
N PRO A 18 -5.79 -9.41 17.81
CA PRO A 18 -5.97 -10.72 18.40
C PRO A 18 -5.36 -10.79 19.81
N PRO A 19 -5.99 -11.50 20.76
CA PRO A 19 -5.53 -11.57 22.15
C PRO A 19 -4.16 -12.26 22.28
N GLU A 20 -3.80 -13.13 21.34
CA GLU A 20 -2.45 -13.71 21.26
C GLU A 20 -1.37 -12.72 20.80
N ALA A 21 -1.74 -11.59 20.18
CA ALA A 21 -0.78 -10.56 19.84
C ALA A 21 -0.27 -9.91 21.13
N ARG A 22 1.05 -9.85 21.28
CA ARG A 22 1.73 -9.16 22.37
C ARG A 22 2.42 -7.88 21.88
N PRO A 23 1.70 -6.90 21.29
CA PRO A 23 2.33 -5.63 21.02
C PRO A 23 2.67 -4.98 22.37
N GLY A 24 3.86 -4.38 22.46
CA GLY A 24 4.20 -3.61 23.66
C GLY A 24 3.14 -2.55 23.94
N ILE A 25 2.81 -2.30 25.20
CA ILE A 25 1.71 -1.42 25.65
C ILE A 25 1.79 -0.02 25.01
N ARG A 26 2.99 0.47 24.72
CA ARG A 26 3.23 1.78 24.06
C ARG A 26 2.99 1.78 22.54
N ALA A 27 2.92 0.61 21.90
CA ALA A 27 2.95 0.48 20.45
C ALA A 27 1.57 0.61 19.79
N VAL A 28 0.48 0.38 20.52
CA VAL A 28 -0.89 0.31 20.01
C VAL A 28 -1.82 1.41 20.53
N GLY A 29 -1.32 2.36 21.31
CA GLY A 29 -2.12 3.51 21.77
C GLY A 29 -3.35 3.08 22.59
N PRO A 30 -4.57 3.55 22.28
CA PRO A 30 -5.79 3.25 23.06
C PRO A 30 -6.45 1.90 22.72
N TYR A 31 -5.91 1.14 21.77
CA TYR A 31 -6.53 -0.10 21.30
C TYR A 31 -6.22 -1.28 22.22
N LEU A 32 -7.26 -1.94 22.71
CA LEU A 32 -7.14 -3.10 23.59
C LEU A 32 -7.23 -4.41 22.79
N PRO A 33 -6.45 -5.45 23.14
CA PRO A 33 -6.59 -6.78 22.56
C PRO A 33 -8.00 -7.35 22.75
N GLY A 34 -8.48 -8.10 21.75
CA GLY A 34 -9.79 -8.76 21.76
C GLY A 34 -10.98 -7.84 21.55
N ARG A 35 -10.77 -6.53 21.38
CA ARG A 35 -11.85 -5.58 21.05
C ARG A 35 -11.84 -5.23 19.56
N GLU A 36 -13.05 -5.14 19.03
CA GLU A 36 -13.30 -4.62 17.69
C GLU A 36 -13.33 -3.08 17.73
N TYR A 37 -12.69 -2.47 16.75
CA TYR A 37 -12.67 -1.02 16.55
C TYR A 37 -12.97 -0.68 15.11
N THR A 38 -13.84 0.31 14.91
CA THR A 38 -14.11 0.88 13.59
C THR A 38 -13.13 2.03 13.35
N VAL A 39 -12.29 1.91 12.32
CA VAL A 39 -11.28 2.91 11.96
C VAL A 39 -11.35 3.27 10.48
N GLY A 40 -10.76 4.41 10.11
CA GLY A 40 -10.65 4.82 8.72
C GLY A 40 -9.69 3.96 7.89
N PHE A 41 -9.78 4.04 6.56
CA PHE A 41 -8.96 3.27 5.63
C PHE A 41 -7.44 3.33 5.93
N ALA A 42 -6.86 4.54 6.03
CA ALA A 42 -5.42 4.71 6.23
C ALA A 42 -4.95 4.15 7.58
N GLU A 43 -5.77 4.29 8.62
CA GLU A 43 -5.47 3.78 9.95
C GLU A 43 -5.61 2.25 9.99
N ALA A 44 -6.61 1.68 9.32
CA ALA A 44 -6.74 0.23 9.16
C ALA A 44 -5.51 -0.37 8.47
N ALA A 45 -5.05 0.22 7.37
CA ALA A 45 -3.85 -0.21 6.66
C ALA A 45 -2.62 -0.18 7.57
N ARG A 46 -2.43 0.90 8.33
CA ARG A 46 -1.31 1.08 9.26
C ARG A 46 -1.35 0.05 10.39
N LEU A 47 -2.50 -0.15 11.03
CA LEU A 47 -2.64 -1.05 12.17
C LEU A 47 -2.49 -2.52 11.76
N VAL A 48 -3.03 -2.91 10.61
CA VAL A 48 -2.88 -4.28 10.08
C VAL A 48 -1.42 -4.54 9.70
N GLN A 49 -0.76 -3.64 8.97
CA GLN A 49 0.61 -3.87 8.50
C GLN A 49 1.67 -3.72 9.60
N ALA A 50 1.57 -2.70 10.45
CA ALA A 50 2.62 -2.35 11.40
C ALA A 50 2.41 -2.91 12.81
N LYS A 51 1.18 -3.29 13.17
CA LYS A 51 0.80 -3.62 14.56
C LYS A 51 0.17 -5.00 14.71
N GLY A 52 -0.02 -5.74 13.62
CA GLY A 52 -0.55 -7.11 13.65
C GLY A 52 -2.06 -7.20 13.90
N PHE A 53 -2.81 -6.12 13.65
CA PHE A 53 -4.26 -6.17 13.67
C PHE A 53 -4.78 -7.03 12.51
N ARG A 54 -5.99 -7.55 12.68
CA ARG A 54 -6.74 -8.26 11.64
C ARG A 54 -8.05 -7.53 11.37
N PHE A 55 -8.58 -7.68 10.17
CA PHE A 55 -9.96 -7.26 9.91
C PHE A 55 -10.91 -8.15 10.69
N ALA A 56 -11.93 -7.55 11.31
CA ALA A 56 -12.91 -8.30 12.09
C ALA A 56 -13.77 -9.22 11.20
N THR A 57 -14.01 -8.82 9.96
CA THR A 57 -14.76 -9.60 8.98
C THR A 57 -13.99 -9.78 7.67
N ASP A 58 -14.26 -10.86 6.95
CA ASP A 58 -13.69 -11.08 5.61
C ASP A 58 -14.19 -10.02 4.60
N ALA A 59 -15.43 -9.54 4.77
CA ALA A 59 -15.98 -8.46 3.95
C ALA A 59 -15.19 -7.14 4.11
N ASP A 60 -14.73 -6.81 5.31
CA ASP A 60 -13.83 -5.67 5.55
C ASP A 60 -12.47 -5.89 4.89
N ALA A 61 -11.91 -7.10 4.99
CA ALA A 61 -10.63 -7.43 4.34
C ALA A 61 -10.71 -7.31 2.81
N GLN A 62 -11.80 -7.78 2.20
CA GLN A 62 -12.04 -7.66 0.76
C GLN A 62 -12.22 -6.20 0.34
N ARG A 63 -13.05 -5.43 1.07
CA ARG A 63 -13.24 -3.99 0.81
C ARG A 63 -11.92 -3.22 0.91
N HIS A 64 -11.08 -3.54 1.90
CA HIS A 64 -9.78 -2.90 2.06
C HIS A 64 -8.82 -3.25 0.91
N ARG A 65 -8.80 -4.52 0.45
CA ARG A 65 -8.01 -4.93 -0.72
C ARG A 65 -8.47 -4.20 -2.00
N ALA A 66 -9.78 -4.10 -2.23
CA ALA A 66 -10.32 -3.38 -3.37
C ALA A 66 -9.96 -1.88 -3.34
N ALA A 67 -10.03 -1.27 -2.16
CA ALA A 67 -9.61 0.11 -1.92
C ALA A 67 -8.11 0.33 -2.22
N MET A 68 -7.24 -0.55 -1.71
CA MET A 68 -5.80 -0.52 -2.00
C MET A 68 -5.52 -0.67 -3.50
N ALA A 69 -6.19 -1.60 -4.19
CA ALA A 69 -6.04 -1.79 -5.62
C ALA A 69 -6.46 -0.54 -6.42
N THR A 70 -7.52 0.14 -5.99
CA THR A 70 -8.00 1.38 -6.60
C THR A 70 -7.00 2.52 -6.40
N LEU A 71 -6.43 2.66 -5.21
CA LEU A 71 -5.40 3.66 -4.93
C LEU A 71 -4.10 3.39 -5.70
N ASN A 72 -3.66 2.13 -5.77
CA ASN A 72 -2.48 1.77 -6.53
C ASN A 72 -2.67 2.04 -8.03
N ALA A 73 -3.86 1.72 -8.57
CA ALA A 73 -4.20 2.03 -9.96
C ALA A 73 -4.27 3.54 -10.22
N ALA A 74 -4.75 4.34 -9.26
CA ALA A 74 -4.74 5.79 -9.33
C ALA A 74 -3.34 6.41 -9.16
N ALA A 75 -2.45 5.71 -8.46
CA ALA A 75 -1.07 6.13 -8.20
C ALA A 75 -0.07 5.72 -9.30
N GLN A 76 -0.50 5.03 -10.35
CA GLN A 76 0.29 4.87 -11.57
C GLN A 76 0.06 6.08 -12.48
N PRO A 77 0.88 7.15 -12.43
CA PRO A 77 0.99 8.03 -13.58
C PRO A 77 1.56 7.19 -14.72
N GLY A 78 0.91 7.26 -15.89
CA GLY A 78 1.34 6.55 -17.08
C GLY A 78 2.84 6.70 -17.28
N THR A 79 3.56 5.59 -17.21
CA THR A 79 4.92 5.51 -17.76
C THR A 79 4.77 5.35 -19.28
N ASP A 80 4.14 6.34 -19.91
CA ASP A 80 4.38 6.67 -21.31
C ASP A 80 5.68 7.49 -21.34
N SER A 81 6.80 6.82 -21.03
CA SER A 81 8.06 7.21 -21.65
C SER A 81 8.15 6.37 -22.91
N PRO A 82 7.86 6.91 -24.11
CA PRO A 82 8.33 6.25 -25.31
C PRO A 82 9.85 6.17 -25.16
N ALA A 83 10.36 4.94 -25.05
CA ALA A 83 11.76 4.68 -25.27
C ALA A 83 12.07 5.18 -26.69
N ASN A 84 12.66 6.36 -26.81
CA ASN A 84 13.28 6.77 -28.06
C ASN A 84 14.42 5.79 -28.31
N SER A 85 14.13 4.79 -29.14
CA SER A 85 15.07 3.89 -29.76
C SER A 85 15.89 4.64 -30.80
N ASP A 86 16.73 5.58 -30.36
CA ASP A 86 17.82 6.15 -31.14
C ASP A 86 19.08 5.93 -30.28
N GLY A 87 19.81 4.83 -30.47
CA GLY A 87 20.48 4.59 -31.73
C GLY A 87 21.72 5.45 -31.86
N GLN A 88 22.67 5.36 -30.92
CA GLN A 88 24.08 5.48 -31.27
C GLN A 88 24.99 4.97 -30.15
N GLY A 89 25.58 3.80 -30.40
CA GLY A 89 26.79 3.38 -29.72
C GLY A 89 27.91 4.37 -30.04
N GLY A 90 28.53 4.91 -28.99
CA GLY A 90 29.76 5.69 -29.05
C GLY A 90 30.76 5.03 -28.11
N GLY A 91 31.83 4.49 -28.69
CA GLY A 91 32.74 3.54 -28.07
C GLY A 91 33.38 3.97 -26.76
N THR A 92 33.58 2.99 -25.89
CA THR A 92 34.63 2.98 -24.88
C THR A 92 36.00 3.15 -25.55
N SER A 93 36.63 4.31 -25.37
CA SER A 93 38.09 4.42 -25.52
C SER A 93 38.69 4.42 -24.12
N THR A 94 38.90 3.23 -23.58
CA THR A 94 39.83 3.01 -22.47
C THR A 94 41.22 2.94 -23.06
N GLY A 95 42.09 3.90 -22.73
CA GLY A 95 43.43 3.98 -23.30
C GLY A 95 44.33 4.96 -22.56
N THR A 96 44.46 4.81 -21.25
CA THR A 96 45.61 5.36 -20.52
C THR A 96 46.71 4.30 -20.58
N ALA A 97 47.64 4.45 -21.53
CA ALA A 97 48.94 3.78 -21.49
C ALA A 97 49.98 4.88 -21.31
N GLN A 98 50.59 4.87 -20.13
CA GLN A 98 51.83 5.58 -19.82
C GLN A 98 52.96 5.02 -20.68
N GLU A 99 53.77 5.88 -21.27
CA GLU A 99 55.24 5.79 -21.31
C GLU A 99 55.81 7.21 -21.43
#